data_AF-A0A2E5DX70-F1
#
_entry.id   AF-A0A2E5DX70-F1
#
_cell.length_a   1.000
_cell.length_b   1.000
_cell.length_c   1.000
_cell.angle_alpha   90.00
_cell.angle_beta   90.00
_cell.angle_gamma   90.00
#
_symmetry.space_group_name_H-M   'P 1'
#
loop_
_entity.id
_entity.type
_entity.pdbx_description
1 polymer ?
#
loop_
_entity_poly.entity_id
_entity_poly.type
_entity_poly.pdbx_seq_one_letter_code
_entity_poly.pdbx_strand_id
1 'polypeptide(L)'
;MKKMLAPAFAFFCTVFSFSSFALEQNQITYYKKPSIEIIINALGIENYDALKHKLERTKIKQLLQSTVAMNPDLIQKVITTLKCAQKSELEHKPTLTVIDFSLPANQKRLWVFDLKEKRLLFHTHVSHGIKSGALLSEYFSNVHNSKTSSIGVFKTGNAYYGRYGLALKLDGLERTFNDHAFGRAIVMHGGWYVNEEFINKYGRPGRSWGCPAIPMDKKKSIINTIKDQGLFVAYYPSENWYIESNYLNCEKICLKPQATILQTRLTKPEENRDAILFIEKNNNNSREQDEPIIAMPAESYQRIFSTRAPLKRMLRRQIQNQEYIALNHDEFDRIVSSNPEHMQEVFFIIQQVKQKRGYWATEMKKIDLGPIDNVIASPSAQESNSKGFIVHFKHRSPIHLKSTDQFIRWLGL
;
A
#
# COMPACT_ATOMS: atom_id res chain seq x y z
N MET A 1 51.98 -56.04 -42.88
CA MET A 1 51.55 -57.20 -42.07
C MET A 1 50.11 -57.50 -42.46
N LYS A 2 49.84 -58.51 -43.32
CA LYS A 2 49.44 -59.90 -42.94
C LYS A 2 48.26 -59.87 -41.93
N LYS A 3 47.08 -60.47 -42.13
CA LYS A 3 46.59 -61.58 -42.97
C LYS A 3 45.04 -61.61 -42.81
N MET A 4 44.26 -61.86 -43.88
CA MET A 4 43.46 -63.09 -44.15
C MET A 4 42.41 -63.44 -43.06
N LEU A 5 41.13 -63.76 -43.34
CA LEU A 5 40.60 -64.79 -44.24
C LEU A 5 39.11 -64.54 -44.61
N ALA A 6 38.75 -64.87 -45.85
CA ALA A 6 37.42 -65.28 -46.34
C ALA A 6 37.27 -66.83 -46.14
N PRO A 7 36.22 -67.60 -46.59
CA PRO A 7 35.17 -67.30 -47.58
C PRO A 7 33.79 -68.01 -47.41
N ALA A 8 32.94 -67.87 -48.44
CA ALA A 8 32.28 -68.97 -49.19
C ALA A 8 30.80 -69.37 -48.94
N PHE A 9 30.03 -69.27 -50.04
CA PHE A 9 28.99 -70.21 -50.57
C PHE A 9 27.67 -70.42 -49.79
N ALA A 10 26.47 -70.62 -50.36
CA ALA A 10 25.92 -70.77 -51.72
C ALA A 10 24.39 -70.46 -51.62
N PHE A 11 23.77 -69.75 -52.56
CA PHE A 11 22.95 -70.20 -53.71
C PHE A 11 21.68 -71.03 -53.43
N PHE A 12 20.61 -70.71 -54.20
CA PHE A 12 19.22 -71.23 -54.27
C PHE A 12 18.21 -70.54 -53.32
N CYS A 13 16.99 -70.15 -53.73
CA CYS A 13 16.23 -70.42 -54.94
C CYS A 13 15.17 -69.31 -55.15
N THR A 14 14.79 -69.18 -56.42
CA THR A 14 13.77 -68.33 -57.05
C THR A 14 12.43 -68.17 -56.33
N VAL A 15 11.87 -66.95 -56.30
CA VAL A 15 10.43 -66.73 -56.58
C VAL A 15 10.21 -65.43 -57.36
N PHE A 16 9.64 -65.64 -58.54
CA PHE A 16 8.87 -64.79 -59.45
C PHE A 16 8.25 -63.44 -58.97
N SER A 17 8.34 -62.47 -59.89
CA SER A 17 7.28 -61.56 -60.37
C SER A 17 7.35 -60.06 -60.07
N PHE A 18 7.72 -59.34 -61.13
CA PHE A 18 7.07 -58.16 -61.73
C PHE A 18 6.75 -56.91 -60.88
N SER A 19 7.51 -55.86 -61.21
CA SER A 19 7.13 -54.43 -61.25
C SER A 19 6.54 -53.82 -59.98
N SER A 20 7.42 -53.31 -59.11
CA SER A 20 7.04 -52.31 -58.12
C SER A 20 6.68 -51.00 -58.84
N PHE A 21 5.38 -50.77 -58.99
CA PHE A 21 4.83 -49.43 -59.15
C PHE A 21 5.31 -48.56 -57.98
N ALA A 22 5.79 -47.37 -58.31
CA ALA A 22 6.21 -46.37 -57.34
C ALA A 22 5.05 -46.05 -56.38
N LEU A 23 5.23 -46.37 -55.10
CA LEU A 23 4.36 -45.90 -54.03
C LEU A 23 4.77 -44.47 -53.69
N GLU A 24 3.94 -43.54 -54.18
CA GLU A 24 3.93 -42.13 -53.82
C GLU A 24 3.88 -42.01 -52.29
N GLN A 25 4.91 -41.42 -51.70
CA GLN A 25 4.92 -41.12 -50.27
C GLN A 25 3.81 -40.12 -49.98
N ASN A 26 2.70 -40.60 -49.42
CA ASN A 26 1.63 -39.78 -48.90
C ASN A 26 2.20 -38.80 -47.86
N GLN A 27 2.25 -37.52 -48.23
CA GLN A 27 2.52 -36.44 -47.30
C GLN A 27 1.40 -36.40 -46.26
N ILE A 28 1.73 -36.70 -45.01
CA ILE A 28 0.85 -36.40 -43.88
C ILE A 28 0.79 -34.86 -43.80
N THR A 29 -0.26 -34.29 -44.37
CA THR A 29 -0.59 -32.89 -44.22
C THR A 29 -0.93 -32.65 -42.77
N TYR A 30 -0.02 -31.99 -42.05
CA TYR A 30 -0.34 -31.38 -40.76
C TYR A 30 -1.42 -30.33 -41.00
N TYR A 31 -2.69 -30.69 -40.74
CA TYR A 31 -3.77 -29.72 -40.69
C TYR A 31 -3.46 -28.73 -39.57
N LYS A 32 -2.96 -27.56 -39.95
CA LYS A 32 -2.81 -26.41 -39.07
C LYS A 32 -4.19 -26.14 -38.48
N LYS A 33 -4.32 -26.33 -37.16
CA LYS A 33 -5.59 -26.13 -36.44
C LYS A 33 -6.15 -24.77 -36.87
N PRO A 34 -7.35 -24.69 -37.47
CA PRO A 34 -7.85 -23.45 -38.02
C PRO A 34 -7.87 -22.39 -36.92
N SER A 35 -7.46 -21.17 -37.27
CA SER A 35 -7.56 -20.06 -36.33
C SER A 35 -9.03 -19.89 -35.95
N ILE A 36 -9.28 -19.43 -34.73
CA ILE A 36 -10.65 -19.22 -34.22
C ILE A 36 -11.45 -18.32 -35.19
N GLU A 37 -10.81 -17.36 -35.86
CA GLU A 37 -11.41 -16.52 -36.91
C GLU A 37 -11.97 -17.30 -38.09
N ILE A 38 -11.27 -18.34 -38.58
CA ILE A 38 -11.72 -19.14 -39.73
C ILE A 38 -12.96 -19.94 -39.38
N ILE A 39 -13.00 -20.53 -38.18
CA ILE A 39 -14.16 -21.28 -37.69
C ILE A 39 -15.36 -20.35 -37.54
N ILE A 40 -15.14 -19.10 -37.14
CA ILE A 40 -16.18 -18.14 -36.81
C ILE A 40 -16.81 -17.51 -38.05
N ASN A 41 -16.00 -17.21 -39.06
CA ASN A 41 -16.49 -16.83 -40.37
C ASN A 41 -17.30 -17.98 -41.01
N ALA A 42 -16.87 -19.23 -40.83
CA ALA A 42 -17.61 -20.40 -41.30
C ALA A 42 -18.92 -20.64 -40.55
N LEU A 43 -19.04 -20.18 -39.30
CA LEU A 43 -20.23 -20.34 -38.46
C LEU A 43 -21.18 -19.13 -38.47
N GLY A 44 -20.85 -18.04 -39.18
CA GLY A 44 -21.71 -16.86 -39.28
C GLY A 44 -21.96 -16.14 -37.95
N ILE A 45 -21.01 -16.17 -37.00
CA ILE A 45 -21.21 -15.56 -35.67
C ILE A 45 -20.97 -14.04 -35.77
N GLU A 46 -22.05 -13.28 -35.92
CA GLU A 46 -22.03 -11.80 -36.00
C GLU A 46 -21.47 -11.10 -34.76
N ASN A 47 -21.25 -11.82 -33.66
CA ASN A 47 -20.85 -11.26 -32.36
C ASN A 47 -19.54 -11.84 -31.80
N TYR A 48 -18.56 -12.09 -32.67
CA TYR A 48 -17.26 -12.66 -32.31
C TYR A 48 -16.57 -11.91 -31.18
N ASP A 49 -16.51 -10.58 -31.26
CA ASP A 49 -15.82 -9.78 -30.26
C ASP A 49 -16.47 -9.90 -28.88
N ALA A 50 -17.81 -9.88 -28.79
CA ALA A 50 -18.48 -10.09 -27.52
C ALA A 50 -18.19 -11.48 -26.94
N LEU A 51 -18.13 -12.52 -27.79
CA LEU A 51 -17.78 -13.88 -27.37
C LEU A 51 -16.34 -13.97 -26.87
N LYS A 52 -15.39 -13.37 -27.61
CA LYS A 52 -13.97 -13.27 -27.24
C LYS A 52 -13.80 -12.56 -25.91
N HIS A 53 -14.45 -11.41 -25.73
CA HIS A 53 -14.41 -10.66 -24.47
C HIS A 53 -15.07 -11.41 -23.31
N LYS A 54 -16.17 -12.14 -23.56
CA LYS A 54 -16.81 -13.00 -22.56
C LYS A 54 -15.85 -14.12 -22.13
N LEU A 55 -15.20 -14.78 -23.08
CA LEU A 55 -14.22 -15.83 -22.79
C LEU A 55 -13.01 -15.30 -22.00
N GLU A 56 -12.49 -14.13 -22.37
CA GLU A 56 -11.38 -13.49 -21.66
C GLU A 56 -11.77 -13.14 -20.21
N ARG A 57 -12.97 -12.59 -19.98
CA ARG A 57 -13.47 -12.35 -18.62
C ARG A 57 -13.63 -13.64 -17.82
N THR A 58 -14.08 -14.75 -18.43
CA THR A 58 -14.16 -16.05 -17.76
C THR A 58 -12.79 -16.54 -17.31
N LYS A 59 -11.76 -16.43 -18.16
CA LYS A 59 -10.39 -16.80 -17.80
C LYS A 59 -9.83 -15.91 -16.68
N ILE A 60 -10.10 -14.61 -16.73
CA ILE A 60 -9.71 -13.68 -15.65
C ILE A 60 -10.43 -14.06 -14.35
N LYS A 61 -11.73 -14.39 -14.40
CA LYS A 61 -12.47 -14.84 -13.21
C LYS A 61 -11.85 -16.10 -12.60
N GLN A 62 -11.46 -17.07 -13.43
CA GLN A 62 -10.75 -18.28 -12.97
C GLN A 62 -9.40 -17.94 -12.33
N LEU A 63 -8.61 -17.04 -12.94
CA LEU A 63 -7.35 -16.54 -12.35
C LEU A 63 -7.59 -15.96 -10.96
N LEU A 64 -8.56 -15.04 -10.82
CA LEU A 64 -8.88 -14.41 -9.55
C LEU A 64 -9.37 -15.42 -8.50
N GLN A 65 -10.17 -16.41 -8.91
CA GLN A 65 -10.67 -17.47 -8.02
C GLN A 65 -9.58 -18.45 -7.57
N SER A 66 -8.60 -18.74 -8.43
CA SER A 66 -7.46 -19.61 -8.12
C SER A 66 -6.37 -18.91 -7.31
N THR A 67 -6.42 -17.59 -7.21
CA THR A 67 -5.47 -16.78 -6.44
C THR A 67 -5.79 -16.86 -4.95
N VAL A 68 -4.75 -16.80 -4.11
CA VAL A 68 -4.86 -16.88 -2.65
C VAL A 68 -5.95 -15.94 -2.10
N ALA A 69 -7.01 -16.57 -1.57
CA ALA A 69 -8.07 -16.04 -0.72
C ALA A 69 -8.61 -14.65 -1.09
N MET A 70 -8.91 -14.39 -2.37
CA MET A 70 -9.70 -13.23 -2.76
C MET A 70 -11.19 -13.43 -2.43
N ASN A 71 -11.82 -12.42 -1.84
CA ASN A 71 -13.26 -12.44 -1.54
C ASN A 71 -14.09 -12.64 -2.83
N PRO A 72 -15.02 -13.61 -2.90
CA PRO A 72 -15.88 -13.83 -4.06
C PRO A 72 -16.65 -12.59 -4.54
N ASP A 73 -17.12 -11.75 -3.61
CA ASP A 73 -17.83 -10.51 -3.94
C ASP A 73 -16.88 -9.52 -4.62
N LEU A 74 -15.66 -9.37 -4.08
CA LEU A 74 -14.62 -8.57 -4.71
C LEU A 74 -14.31 -9.07 -6.13
N ILE A 75 -14.15 -10.38 -6.32
CA ILE A 75 -13.93 -10.96 -7.65
C ILE A 75 -15.06 -10.55 -8.60
N GLN A 76 -16.32 -10.66 -8.16
CA GLN A 76 -17.45 -10.29 -8.98
C GLN A 76 -17.45 -8.79 -9.33
N LYS A 77 -17.13 -7.91 -8.37
CA LYS A 77 -17.01 -6.46 -8.60
C LYS A 77 -15.87 -6.11 -9.56
N VAL A 78 -14.72 -6.79 -9.47
CA VAL A 78 -13.59 -6.62 -10.39
C VAL A 78 -13.96 -7.06 -11.80
N ILE A 79 -14.64 -8.20 -11.97
CA ILE A 79 -15.10 -8.66 -13.30
C ILE A 79 -16.12 -7.69 -13.89
N THR A 80 -17.04 -7.17 -13.09
CA THR A 80 -17.97 -6.12 -13.53
C THR A 80 -17.23 -4.84 -13.91
N THR A 81 -16.22 -4.43 -13.13
CA THR A 81 -15.35 -3.28 -13.45
C THR A 81 -14.69 -3.43 -14.82
N LEU A 82 -14.11 -4.60 -15.11
CA LEU A 82 -13.49 -4.88 -16.42
C LEU A 82 -14.50 -4.83 -17.56
N LYS A 83 -15.71 -5.39 -17.36
CA LYS A 83 -16.81 -5.30 -18.34
C LYS A 83 -17.19 -3.84 -18.61
N CYS A 84 -17.30 -3.02 -17.57
CA CYS A 84 -17.71 -1.63 -17.68
C CYS A 84 -16.60 -0.72 -18.24
N ALA A 85 -15.35 -0.96 -17.87
CA ALA A 85 -14.18 -0.31 -18.48
C ALA A 85 -14.13 -0.58 -19.99
N GLN A 86 -14.36 -1.83 -20.41
CA GLN A 86 -14.42 -2.17 -21.82
C GLN A 86 -15.58 -1.46 -22.54
N LYS A 87 -16.77 -1.42 -21.93
CA LYS A 87 -17.96 -0.78 -22.53
C LYS A 87 -17.84 0.75 -22.63
N SER A 88 -17.10 1.36 -21.71
CA SER A 88 -16.78 2.79 -21.73
C SER A 88 -15.55 3.12 -22.57
N GLU A 89 -14.98 2.12 -23.26
CA GLU A 89 -13.79 2.27 -24.10
C GLU A 89 -12.59 2.87 -23.33
N LEU A 90 -12.50 2.56 -22.03
CA LEU A 90 -11.40 3.01 -21.19
C LEU A 90 -10.10 2.33 -21.66
N GLU A 91 -9.22 3.09 -22.29
CA GLU A 91 -7.88 2.61 -22.60
C GLU A 91 -7.06 2.37 -21.34
N HIS A 92 -6.52 1.17 -21.19
CA HIS A 92 -5.63 0.80 -20.11
C HIS A 92 -4.65 -0.31 -20.53
N LYS A 93 -3.48 -0.36 -19.88
CA LYS A 93 -2.56 -1.49 -19.97
C LYS A 93 -3.24 -2.75 -19.43
N PRO A 94 -2.86 -3.95 -19.90
CA PRO A 94 -3.40 -5.22 -19.40
C PRO A 94 -2.83 -5.59 -18.01
N THR A 95 -2.62 -4.61 -17.12
CA THR A 95 -2.24 -4.81 -15.73
C THR A 95 -3.39 -4.38 -14.83
N LEU A 96 -3.73 -5.22 -13.86
CA LEU A 96 -4.78 -4.94 -12.88
C LEU A 96 -4.18 -4.97 -11.48
N THR A 97 -4.27 -3.85 -10.76
CA THR A 97 -3.97 -3.79 -9.32
C THR A 97 -5.27 -3.81 -8.54
N VAL A 98 -5.36 -4.65 -7.51
CA VAL A 98 -6.53 -4.74 -6.63
C VAL A 98 -6.06 -4.57 -5.20
N ILE A 99 -6.70 -3.68 -4.45
CA ILE A 99 -6.58 -3.59 -2.99
C ILE A 99 -7.91 -3.99 -2.38
N ASP A 100 -7.89 -4.89 -1.39
CA ASP A 100 -9.05 -5.19 -0.57
C ASP A 100 -8.90 -4.51 0.81
N PHE A 101 -9.56 -3.37 0.99
CA PHE A 101 -9.57 -2.68 2.28
C PHE A 101 -10.51 -3.30 3.32
N SER A 102 -11.32 -4.30 2.97
CA SER A 102 -12.12 -5.05 3.97
C SER A 102 -11.24 -5.96 4.83
N LEU A 103 -10.07 -6.34 4.33
CA LEU A 103 -9.10 -7.12 5.08
C LEU A 103 -8.28 -6.24 6.04
N PRO A 104 -7.90 -6.76 7.23
CA PRO A 104 -6.98 -6.10 8.14
C PRO A 104 -5.66 -5.68 7.48
N ALA A 105 -5.11 -4.54 7.88
CA ALA A 105 -3.89 -4.00 7.27
C ALA A 105 -2.62 -4.83 7.51
N ASN A 106 -2.64 -5.75 8.47
CA ASN A 106 -1.55 -6.71 8.70
C ASN A 106 -1.60 -7.94 7.77
N GLN A 107 -2.63 -8.06 6.94
CA GLN A 107 -2.74 -9.10 5.91
C GLN A 107 -2.25 -8.59 4.55
N LYS A 108 -1.77 -9.53 3.71
CA LYS A 108 -1.47 -9.26 2.31
C LYS A 108 -2.79 -9.06 1.56
N ARG A 109 -3.11 -7.80 1.27
CA ARG A 109 -4.40 -7.35 0.71
C ARG A 109 -4.26 -6.50 -0.55
N LEU A 110 -3.09 -6.56 -1.18
CA LEU A 110 -2.82 -6.00 -2.51
C LEU A 110 -2.41 -7.12 -3.46
N TRP A 111 -3.07 -7.18 -4.61
CA TRP A 111 -2.73 -8.06 -5.71
C TRP A 111 -2.42 -7.25 -6.97
N VAL A 112 -1.49 -7.74 -7.78
CA VAL A 112 -1.22 -7.21 -9.12
C VAL A 112 -1.24 -8.36 -10.09
N PHE A 113 -2.02 -8.24 -11.17
CA PHE A 113 -2.20 -9.25 -12.19
C PHE A 113 -1.72 -8.75 -13.54
N ASP A 114 -1.15 -9.68 -14.31
CA ASP A 114 -1.03 -9.56 -15.75
C ASP A 114 -2.28 -10.19 -16.38
N LEU A 115 -3.13 -9.36 -16.98
CA LEU A 115 -4.36 -9.80 -17.63
C LEU A 115 -4.11 -10.43 -19.00
N LYS A 116 -2.98 -10.10 -19.65
CA LYS A 116 -2.61 -10.67 -20.95
C LYS A 116 -2.09 -12.09 -20.76
N GLU A 117 -1.12 -12.25 -19.86
CA GLU A 117 -0.50 -13.54 -19.54
C GLU A 117 -1.29 -14.34 -18.49
N LYS A 118 -2.37 -13.76 -17.96
CA LYS A 118 -3.31 -14.39 -17.00
C LYS A 118 -2.60 -14.99 -15.79
N ARG A 119 -1.78 -14.19 -15.13
CA ARG A 119 -1.02 -14.61 -13.95
C ARG A 119 -0.95 -13.54 -12.88
N LEU A 120 -0.82 -14.00 -11.64
CA LEU A 120 -0.49 -13.15 -10.50
C LEU A 120 0.98 -12.71 -10.59
N LEU A 121 1.23 -11.43 -10.42
CA LEU A 121 2.57 -10.84 -10.39
C LEU A 121 3.04 -10.55 -8.97
N PHE A 122 2.15 -10.00 -8.14
CA PHE A 122 2.47 -9.59 -6.77
C PHE A 122 1.29 -9.83 -5.84
N HIS A 123 1.56 -10.30 -4.62
CA HIS A 123 0.62 -10.37 -3.49
C HIS A 123 1.33 -9.89 -2.22
N THR A 124 0.93 -8.74 -1.67
CA THR A 124 1.70 -8.03 -0.63
C THR A 124 0.85 -7.17 0.29
N HIS A 125 1.44 -6.67 1.38
CA HIS A 125 0.85 -5.68 2.28
C HIS A 125 0.68 -4.31 1.61
N VAL A 126 -0.32 -3.57 2.06
CA VAL A 126 -0.54 -2.17 1.69
C VAL A 126 -1.18 -1.37 2.83
N SER A 127 -0.63 -0.21 3.14
CA SER A 127 -1.15 0.70 4.16
C SER A 127 -2.36 1.50 3.68
N HIS A 128 -3.04 2.15 4.62
CA HIS A 128 -4.14 3.09 4.36
C HIS A 128 -3.89 4.43 5.06
N GLY A 129 -4.80 5.40 4.87
CA GLY A 129 -4.73 6.71 5.50
C GLY A 129 -4.94 6.67 7.02
N ILE A 130 -4.27 7.54 7.77
CA ILE A 130 -4.33 7.60 9.23
C ILE A 130 -5.74 7.83 9.79
N LYS A 131 -6.62 8.49 9.02
CA LYS A 131 -8.02 8.74 9.37
C LYS A 131 -8.99 7.69 8.82
N SER A 132 -8.47 6.64 8.16
CA SER A 132 -9.29 5.52 7.67
C SER A 132 -9.43 4.39 8.68
N GLY A 133 -8.78 4.46 9.84
CA GLY A 133 -8.77 3.40 10.86
C GLY A 133 -7.36 3.07 11.32
N ALA A 134 -7.23 2.07 12.19
CA ALA A 134 -5.94 1.63 12.73
C ALA A 134 -5.47 0.31 12.11
N LEU A 135 -6.09 -0.80 12.50
CA LEU A 135 -5.86 -2.11 11.89
C LEU A 135 -6.81 -2.33 10.72
N LEU A 136 -8.11 -2.12 10.94
CA LEU A 136 -9.15 -2.15 9.93
C LEU A 136 -9.24 -0.79 9.22
N SER A 137 -9.69 -0.81 7.96
CA SER A 137 -9.98 0.39 7.19
C SER A 137 -11.48 0.63 7.19
N GLU A 138 -11.94 1.48 8.10
CA GLU A 138 -13.33 1.69 8.46
C GLU A 138 -13.91 2.98 7.89
N TYR A 139 -13.10 3.87 7.32
CA TYR A 139 -13.60 5.15 6.80
C TYR A 139 -12.84 5.62 5.56
N PHE A 140 -13.58 6.09 4.55
CA PHE A 140 -13.03 6.55 3.27
C PHE A 140 -13.63 7.91 2.93
N SER A 141 -12.86 8.73 2.22
CA SER A 141 -13.33 10.05 1.83
C SER A 141 -12.56 10.56 0.63
N ASN A 142 -13.27 11.31 -0.20
CA ASN A 142 -12.77 12.02 -1.36
C ASN A 142 -12.52 13.52 -1.07
N VAL A 143 -12.61 13.94 0.20
CA VAL A 143 -12.46 15.34 0.60
C VAL A 143 -10.98 15.72 0.73
N HIS A 144 -10.63 16.92 0.28
CA HIS A 144 -9.27 17.45 0.43
C HIS A 144 -8.85 17.52 1.91
N ASN A 145 -7.58 17.21 2.20
CA ASN A 145 -7.03 17.16 3.56
C ASN A 145 -7.74 16.19 4.54
N SER A 146 -8.58 15.26 4.07
CA SER A 146 -9.25 14.28 4.94
C SER A 146 -8.29 13.33 5.64
N LYS A 147 -7.08 13.11 5.11
CA LYS A 147 -6.08 12.12 5.53
C LYS A 147 -6.60 10.67 5.50
N THR A 148 -7.64 10.41 4.73
CA THR A 148 -8.26 9.09 4.51
C THR A 148 -7.86 8.53 3.15
N SER A 149 -7.89 7.21 3.02
CA SER A 149 -7.88 6.55 1.71
C SER A 149 -9.18 6.84 0.93
N SER A 150 -9.15 6.59 -0.37
CA SER A 150 -10.31 6.54 -1.27
C SER A 150 -10.49 5.12 -1.81
N ILE A 151 -11.74 4.73 -2.04
CA ILE A 151 -12.12 3.50 -2.73
C ILE A 151 -12.43 3.79 -4.20
N GLY A 152 -12.67 2.75 -4.97
CA GLY A 152 -13.10 2.83 -6.36
C GLY A 152 -12.02 2.50 -7.38
N VAL A 153 -12.31 2.84 -8.63
CA VAL A 153 -11.49 2.59 -9.80
C VAL A 153 -10.61 3.80 -10.09
N PHE A 154 -9.33 3.53 -10.33
CA PHE A 154 -8.29 4.49 -10.67
C PHE A 154 -7.57 4.02 -11.94
N LYS A 155 -6.96 4.99 -12.62
CA LYS A 155 -5.96 4.76 -13.65
C LYS A 155 -4.60 5.21 -13.11
N THR A 156 -3.57 4.40 -13.33
CA THR A 156 -2.22 4.79 -12.93
C THR A 156 -1.65 5.78 -13.94
N GLY A 157 -1.02 6.84 -13.42
CA GLY A 157 -0.33 7.83 -14.23
C GLY A 157 1.17 7.55 -14.36
N ASN A 158 1.92 8.62 -14.60
CA ASN A 158 3.37 8.56 -14.66
C ASN A 158 3.98 8.32 -13.27
N ALA A 159 5.03 7.50 -13.23
CA ALA A 159 5.90 7.44 -12.07
C ALA A 159 6.77 8.70 -11.99
N TYR A 160 7.05 9.18 -10.78
CA TYR A 160 7.93 10.32 -10.54
C TYR A 160 8.77 10.09 -9.28
N TYR A 161 9.85 10.84 -9.13
CA TYR A 161 10.62 10.87 -7.90
C TYR A 161 10.20 12.09 -7.08
N GLY A 162 9.85 11.91 -5.81
CA GLY A 162 9.53 13.00 -4.90
C GLY A 162 10.04 12.73 -3.48
N ARG A 163 9.41 13.35 -2.47
CA ARG A 163 9.81 13.21 -1.05
C ARG A 163 9.78 11.78 -0.49
N TYR A 164 9.11 10.84 -1.16
CA TYR A 164 9.05 9.42 -0.81
C TYR A 164 9.93 8.55 -1.74
N GLY A 165 10.80 9.18 -2.53
CA GLY A 165 11.49 8.54 -3.64
C GLY A 165 10.53 8.29 -4.80
N LEU A 166 10.71 7.15 -5.50
CA LEU A 166 9.81 6.70 -6.56
C LEU A 166 8.36 6.59 -6.03
N ALA A 167 7.44 7.28 -6.68
CA ALA A 167 6.01 7.26 -6.39
C ALA A 167 5.22 7.23 -7.72
N LEU A 168 3.99 6.76 -7.65
CA LEU A 168 3.10 6.59 -8.80
C LEU A 168 1.82 7.40 -8.61
N LYS A 169 1.53 8.28 -9.58
CA LYS A 169 0.29 9.04 -9.62
C LYS A 169 -0.91 8.11 -9.79
N LEU A 170 -2.00 8.39 -9.09
CA LEU A 170 -3.27 7.68 -9.19
C LEU A 170 -4.36 8.70 -9.56
N ASP A 171 -4.95 8.50 -10.74
CA ASP A 171 -6.04 9.32 -11.25
C ASP A 171 -7.35 8.58 -10.96
N GLY A 172 -8.19 9.15 -10.09
CA GLY A 172 -9.48 8.56 -9.76
C GLY A 172 -10.47 8.74 -10.90
N LEU A 173 -11.18 7.67 -11.25
CA LEU A 173 -12.13 7.64 -12.36
C LEU A 173 -13.60 7.75 -11.92
N GLU A 174 -13.85 7.81 -10.62
CA GLU A 174 -15.19 7.72 -10.05
C GLU A 174 -15.55 8.99 -9.28
N ARG A 175 -16.53 9.71 -9.84
CA ARG A 175 -17.13 10.88 -9.22
C ARG A 175 -17.59 10.56 -7.80
N THR A 176 -17.39 11.48 -6.88
CA THR A 176 -17.76 11.36 -5.46
C THR A 176 -16.84 10.44 -4.64
N PHE A 177 -16.28 9.37 -5.22
CA PHE A 177 -15.48 8.38 -4.49
C PHE A 177 -13.98 8.68 -4.52
N ASN A 178 -13.44 9.05 -5.69
CA ASN A 178 -12.01 9.23 -5.87
C ASN A 178 -11.58 10.25 -6.93
N ASP A 179 -12.51 10.95 -7.59
CA ASP A 179 -12.19 11.96 -8.61
C ASP A 179 -11.30 13.12 -8.11
N HIS A 180 -11.19 13.34 -6.80
CA HIS A 180 -10.22 14.29 -6.23
C HIS A 180 -8.86 13.67 -5.88
N ALA A 181 -8.62 12.38 -6.15
CA ALA A 181 -7.39 11.68 -5.74
C ALA A 181 -6.11 12.39 -6.22
N PHE A 182 -6.07 12.80 -7.49
CA PHE A 182 -4.94 13.54 -8.04
C PHE A 182 -4.73 14.89 -7.34
N GLY A 183 -5.80 15.69 -7.21
CA GLY A 183 -5.76 16.99 -6.51
C GLY A 183 -5.41 16.88 -5.01
N ARG A 184 -5.69 15.72 -4.40
CA ARG A 184 -5.31 15.36 -3.02
C ARG A 184 -3.90 14.81 -2.89
N ALA A 185 -3.14 14.76 -4.00
CA ALA A 185 -1.81 14.15 -4.07
C ALA A 185 -1.79 12.70 -3.56
N ILE A 186 -2.85 11.93 -3.82
CA ILE A 186 -2.91 10.50 -3.54
C ILE A 186 -2.05 9.77 -4.57
N VAL A 187 -1.01 9.09 -4.07
CA VAL A 187 -0.03 8.37 -4.89
C VAL A 187 0.28 7.03 -4.26
N MET A 188 0.66 6.04 -5.05
CA MET A 188 1.30 4.84 -4.49
C MET A 188 2.78 5.12 -4.23
N HIS A 189 3.28 4.79 -3.04
CA HIS A 189 4.69 4.99 -2.68
C HIS A 189 5.19 3.87 -1.75
N GLY A 190 6.51 3.83 -1.49
CA GLY A 190 7.06 2.91 -0.48
C GLY A 190 6.95 3.47 0.94
N GLY A 191 6.75 2.59 1.92
CA GLY A 191 6.82 2.90 3.34
C GLY A 191 7.68 1.88 4.09
N TRP A 192 8.65 2.35 4.87
CA TRP A 192 9.49 1.48 5.71
C TRP A 192 8.65 0.73 6.76
N TYR A 193 7.55 1.34 7.19
CA TYR A 193 6.58 0.81 8.15
C TYR A 193 5.56 -0.18 7.54
N VAL A 194 5.77 -0.69 6.32
CA VAL A 194 4.85 -1.63 5.64
C VAL A 194 5.49 -3.00 5.39
N ASN A 195 6.72 -3.24 5.87
CA ASN A 195 7.38 -4.54 5.73
C ASN A 195 6.88 -5.55 6.78
N GLU A 196 7.13 -6.84 6.55
CA GLU A 196 6.66 -7.92 7.43
C GLU A 196 7.27 -7.83 8.84
N GLU A 197 8.53 -7.45 8.97
CA GLU A 197 9.21 -7.30 10.27
C GLU A 197 8.51 -6.27 11.17
N PHE A 198 8.22 -5.07 10.64
CA PHE A 198 7.49 -4.03 11.35
C PHE A 198 6.09 -4.50 11.74
N ILE A 199 5.38 -5.16 10.83
CA ILE A 199 4.03 -5.67 11.07
C ILE A 199 4.03 -6.75 12.15
N ASN A 200 5.01 -7.66 12.15
CA ASN A 200 5.15 -8.68 13.18
C ASN A 200 5.48 -8.06 14.54
N LYS A 201 6.35 -7.05 14.56
CA LYS A 201 6.75 -6.33 15.79
C LYS A 201 5.59 -5.53 16.40
N TYR A 202 4.78 -4.86 15.58
CA TYR A 202 3.78 -3.89 16.05
C TYR A 202 2.31 -4.29 15.80
N GLY A 203 2.08 -5.44 15.18
CA GLY A 203 0.76 -6.00 14.88
C GLY A 203 0.04 -5.40 13.67
N ARG A 204 0.55 -4.30 13.09
CA ARG A 204 0.02 -3.64 11.89
C ARG A 204 1.06 -2.77 11.21
N PRO A 205 0.91 -2.44 9.91
CA PRO A 205 1.77 -1.45 9.28
C PRO A 205 1.46 -0.04 9.82
N GLY A 206 2.41 0.87 9.64
CA GLY A 206 2.15 2.29 9.77
C GLY A 206 1.19 2.82 8.70
N ARG A 207 0.71 4.06 8.89
CA ARG A 207 -0.33 4.69 8.07
C ARG A 207 0.18 5.94 7.37
N SER A 208 -0.29 6.11 6.14
CA SER A 208 -0.02 7.29 5.32
C SER A 208 -1.05 8.39 5.60
N TRP A 209 -1.10 9.43 4.78
CA TRP A 209 -2.18 10.42 4.79
C TRP A 209 -3.23 10.17 3.71
N GLY A 210 -3.42 8.91 3.31
CA GLY A 210 -4.42 8.46 2.33
C GLY A 210 -3.82 7.71 1.15
N CYS A 211 -2.51 7.83 0.94
CA CYS A 211 -1.75 7.11 -0.07
C CYS A 211 -1.68 5.60 0.23
N PRO A 212 -1.88 4.70 -0.74
CA PRO A 212 -1.51 3.30 -0.58
C PRO A 212 0.02 3.17 -0.53
N ALA A 213 0.57 2.94 0.66
CA ALA A 213 2.00 2.68 0.81
C ALA A 213 2.27 1.17 0.78
N ILE A 214 3.32 0.76 0.07
CA ILE A 214 3.71 -0.65 -0.11
C ILE A 214 5.13 -0.89 0.45
N PRO A 215 5.57 -2.15 0.63
CA PRO A 215 6.92 -2.46 1.10
C PRO A 215 8.00 -1.81 0.23
N MET A 216 9.05 -1.31 0.88
CA MET A 216 10.14 -0.58 0.22
C MET A 216 10.88 -1.41 -0.82
N ASP A 217 11.07 -2.71 -0.55
CA ASP A 217 11.72 -3.69 -1.41
C ASP A 217 10.88 -4.04 -2.65
N LYS A 218 9.55 -4.03 -2.55
CA LYS A 218 8.64 -4.31 -3.67
C LYS A 218 8.29 -3.08 -4.52
N LYS A 219 8.44 -1.87 -3.95
CA LYS A 219 8.02 -0.60 -4.55
C LYS A 219 8.45 -0.42 -6.00
N LYS A 220 9.73 -0.61 -6.32
CA LYS A 220 10.27 -0.37 -7.66
C LYS A 220 9.64 -1.31 -8.69
N SER A 221 9.58 -2.60 -8.37
CA SER A 221 9.04 -3.62 -9.27
C SER A 221 7.54 -3.43 -9.50
N ILE A 222 6.77 -3.19 -8.43
CA ILE A 222 5.31 -2.95 -8.54
C ILE A 222 5.04 -1.69 -9.37
N ILE A 223 5.63 -0.54 -9.00
CA ILE A 223 5.38 0.73 -9.70
C ILE A 223 5.77 0.63 -11.18
N ASN A 224 6.93 0.05 -11.51
CA ASN A 224 7.35 -0.09 -12.90
C ASN A 224 6.44 -1.03 -13.71
N THR A 225 5.84 -2.02 -13.06
CA THR A 225 4.89 -2.94 -13.70
C THR A 225 3.59 -2.23 -14.05
N ILE A 226 3.06 -1.44 -13.11
CA ILE A 226 1.68 -0.93 -13.20
C ILE A 226 1.59 0.50 -13.70
N LYS A 227 2.71 1.24 -13.86
CA LYS A 227 2.71 2.63 -14.32
C LYS A 227 2.22 2.78 -15.77
N ASP A 228 1.87 4.00 -16.12
CA ASP A 228 1.48 4.42 -17.47
C ASP A 228 0.21 3.67 -17.93
N GLN A 229 -0.93 4.01 -17.34
CA GLN A 229 -2.27 3.57 -17.72
C GLN A 229 -2.69 2.17 -17.26
N GLY A 230 -2.11 1.63 -16.19
CA GLY A 230 -2.62 0.41 -15.53
C GLY A 230 -3.98 0.63 -14.84
N LEU A 231 -4.81 -0.40 -14.80
CA LEU A 231 -6.09 -0.37 -14.09
C LEU A 231 -5.88 -0.68 -12.61
N PHE A 232 -6.52 0.09 -11.73
CA PHE A 232 -6.34 -0.04 -10.28
C PHE A 232 -7.70 0.03 -9.57
N VAL A 233 -8.00 -0.95 -8.72
CA VAL A 233 -9.27 -1.05 -7.99
C VAL A 233 -8.99 -1.09 -6.49
N ALA A 234 -9.43 -0.07 -5.75
CA ALA A 234 -9.42 -0.07 -4.29
C ALA A 234 -10.82 -0.40 -3.77
N TYR A 235 -10.99 -1.61 -3.24
CA TYR A 235 -12.28 -2.13 -2.84
C TYR A 235 -12.54 -1.98 -1.35
N TYR A 236 -13.79 -1.68 -1.00
CA TYR A 236 -14.38 -1.90 0.31
C TYR A 236 -15.89 -2.15 0.13
N PRO A 237 -16.53 -3.02 0.95
CA PRO A 237 -17.97 -3.22 0.92
C PRO A 237 -18.73 -1.90 1.18
N SER A 238 -19.33 -1.34 0.13
CA SER A 238 -20.04 -0.06 0.20
C SER A 238 -21.22 -0.04 -0.76
N GLU A 239 -22.43 -0.01 -0.21
CA GLU A 239 -23.66 0.06 -1.01
C GLU A 239 -23.73 1.33 -1.86
N ASN A 240 -23.32 2.47 -1.31
CA ASN A 240 -23.29 3.73 -2.06
C ASN A 240 -22.36 3.62 -3.29
N TRP A 241 -21.18 3.06 -3.12
CA TRP A 241 -20.27 2.83 -4.24
C TRP A 241 -20.87 1.86 -5.26
N TYR A 242 -21.54 0.80 -4.80
CA TYR A 242 -22.20 -0.14 -5.69
C TYR A 242 -23.34 0.47 -6.50
N ILE A 243 -24.09 1.43 -5.95
CA ILE A 243 -25.23 2.06 -6.63
C ILE A 243 -24.76 3.19 -7.58
N GLU A 244 -23.75 3.96 -7.18
CA GLU A 244 -23.35 5.18 -7.90
C GLU A 244 -22.19 4.96 -8.88
N SER A 245 -21.45 3.84 -8.78
CA SER A 245 -20.31 3.57 -9.64
C SER A 245 -20.71 3.32 -11.10
N ASN A 246 -20.15 4.13 -12.00
CA ASN A 246 -20.25 3.89 -13.45
C ASN A 246 -19.48 2.64 -13.91
N TYR A 247 -18.53 2.16 -13.09
CA TYR A 247 -17.77 0.94 -13.35
C TYR A 247 -18.41 -0.31 -12.76
N LEU A 248 -19.50 -0.16 -12.00
CA LEU A 248 -20.33 -1.28 -11.54
C LEU A 248 -21.72 -1.30 -12.21
N ASN A 249 -22.18 -0.16 -12.74
CA ASN A 249 -23.51 0.01 -13.36
C ASN A 249 -23.44 0.54 -14.80
N CYS A 250 -22.67 -0.12 -15.67
CA CYS A 250 -22.57 0.27 -17.08
C CYS A 250 -23.71 -0.28 -17.97
N GLU A 251 -24.66 -1.04 -17.42
CA GLU A 251 -25.87 -1.43 -18.10
C GLU A 251 -26.95 -0.40 -17.77
N LYS A 252 -27.62 0.15 -18.79
CA LYS A 252 -28.63 1.22 -18.66
C LYS A 252 -29.93 0.72 -18.00
N ILE A 253 -29.83 -0.09 -16.97
CA ILE A 253 -30.97 -0.55 -16.17
C ILE A 253 -31.07 0.44 -15.01
N CYS A 254 -31.93 1.44 -15.19
CA CYS A 254 -32.29 2.39 -14.15
C CYS A 254 -33.20 1.69 -13.14
N LEU A 255 -32.65 0.77 -12.35
CA LEU A 255 -33.25 0.39 -11.09
C LEU A 255 -32.46 1.16 -10.06
N LYS A 256 -32.92 2.38 -9.74
CA LYS A 256 -32.60 2.96 -8.43
C LYS A 256 -33.54 2.23 -7.46
N PRO A 257 -33.11 1.19 -6.74
CA PRO A 257 -33.91 0.71 -5.64
C PRO A 257 -34.18 1.92 -4.73
N GLN A 258 -35.43 2.05 -4.25
CA GLN A 258 -35.71 2.78 -3.00
C GLN A 258 -35.01 2.01 -1.88
N ALA A 259 -33.69 2.01 -1.88
CA ALA A 259 -32.90 1.55 -0.77
C ALA A 259 -33.11 2.63 0.28
N THR A 260 -33.94 2.32 1.29
CA THR A 260 -33.83 2.92 2.60
C THR A 260 -32.35 3.00 2.89
N ILE A 261 -31.81 4.22 2.94
CA ILE A 261 -30.41 4.50 3.13
C ILE A 261 -30.06 4.01 4.54
N LEU A 262 -29.84 2.69 4.71
CA LEU A 262 -28.87 2.21 5.68
C LEU A 262 -27.52 2.63 5.10
N GLN A 263 -27.24 3.93 5.20
CA GLN A 263 -25.89 4.37 5.42
C GLN A 263 -25.46 3.56 6.65
N THR A 264 -24.70 2.49 6.43
CA THR A 264 -23.58 2.25 7.31
C THR A 264 -22.77 3.54 7.25
N ARG A 265 -23.18 4.54 8.05
CA ARG A 265 -22.41 5.76 8.28
C ARG A 265 -21.18 5.23 8.97
N LEU A 266 -20.18 4.90 8.15
CA LEU A 266 -18.83 4.68 8.61
C LEU A 266 -18.50 5.91 9.44
N THR A 267 -18.50 5.73 10.76
CA THR A 267 -18.20 6.81 11.67
C THR A 267 -16.72 7.08 11.53
N LYS A 268 -16.38 8.36 11.39
CA LYS A 268 -14.98 8.77 11.35
C LYS A 268 -14.32 8.26 12.64
N PRO A 269 -13.25 7.46 12.57
CA PRO A 269 -12.60 6.92 13.76
C PRO A 269 -12.16 8.05 14.69
N GLU A 270 -12.39 7.86 16.00
CA GLU A 270 -12.01 8.85 17.00
C GLU A 270 -10.48 8.92 17.14
N GLU A 271 -9.92 10.12 17.02
CA GLU A 271 -8.48 10.36 17.17
C GLU A 271 -8.16 10.82 18.59
N ASN A 272 -8.26 9.93 19.58
CA ASN A 272 -7.68 10.21 20.89
C ASN A 272 -6.13 10.19 20.79
N ARG A 273 -5.48 11.29 21.15
CA ARG A 273 -4.01 11.45 21.11
C ARG A 273 -3.51 11.76 22.51
N ASP A 274 -2.58 10.94 22.97
CA ASP A 274 -1.86 11.22 24.21
C ASP A 274 -1.04 12.50 24.06
N ALA A 275 -1.12 13.39 25.06
CA ALA A 275 -0.29 14.58 25.10
C ALA A 275 1.19 14.20 25.22
N ILE A 276 2.05 14.83 24.43
CA ILE A 276 3.51 14.61 24.43
C ILE A 276 4.27 15.83 24.91
N LEU A 277 5.48 15.63 25.41
CA LEU A 277 6.33 16.72 25.91
C LEU A 277 7.13 17.40 24.79
N PHE A 278 7.12 18.73 24.81
CA PHE A 278 7.91 19.59 23.93
C PHE A 278 8.61 20.71 24.70
N ILE A 279 9.70 21.23 24.12
CA ILE A 279 10.39 22.42 24.61
C ILE A 279 9.59 23.65 24.23
N GLU A 280 9.12 24.40 25.22
CA GLU A 280 8.50 25.70 25.02
C GLU A 280 9.57 26.77 24.85
N LYS A 281 9.51 27.55 23.76
CA LYS A 281 10.40 28.68 23.52
C LYS A 281 9.74 30.04 23.72
N ASN A 282 8.43 30.14 23.44
CA ASN A 282 7.78 31.43 23.20
C ASN A 282 6.79 31.86 24.30
N ASN A 283 6.74 31.13 25.43
CA ASN A 283 5.88 31.43 26.58
C ASN A 283 4.39 31.63 26.24
N ASN A 284 3.93 31.03 25.15
CA ASN A 284 2.56 31.19 24.62
C ASN A 284 1.68 29.97 24.91
N ASN A 285 2.15 29.01 25.71
CA ASN A 285 1.45 27.76 26.05
C ASN A 285 1.04 26.92 24.81
N SER A 286 1.60 27.18 23.63
CA SER A 286 1.21 26.51 22.39
C SER A 286 2.44 26.06 21.62
N ARG A 287 2.38 24.84 21.06
CA ARG A 287 3.51 24.28 20.34
C ARG A 287 3.69 24.91 18.96
N GLU A 288 4.90 25.34 18.65
CA GLU A 288 5.32 25.75 17.29
C GLU A 288 6.02 24.64 16.53
N GLN A 289 6.05 24.69 15.20
CA GLN A 289 6.53 23.56 14.37
C GLN A 289 8.01 23.21 14.59
N ASP A 290 8.83 24.18 14.99
CA ASP A 290 10.27 24.11 15.22
C ASP A 290 10.63 23.89 16.71
N GLU A 291 9.65 23.54 17.55
CA GLU A 291 9.91 23.17 18.93
C GLU A 291 10.25 21.68 19.04
N PRO A 292 11.42 21.34 19.62
CA PRO A 292 11.83 19.95 19.83
C PRO A 292 10.87 19.24 20.79
N ILE A 293 10.70 17.94 20.55
CA ILE A 293 10.00 17.05 21.48
C ILE A 293 10.98 16.21 22.27
N ILE A 294 10.50 15.64 23.35
CA ILE A 294 11.20 14.57 24.04
C ILE A 294 10.81 13.23 23.46
N ALA A 295 11.80 12.41 23.16
CA ALA A 295 11.59 11.05 22.69
C ALA A 295 12.72 10.12 23.13
N MET A 296 12.47 8.83 23.11
CA MET A 296 13.48 7.80 23.38
C MET A 296 13.42 6.68 22.32
N PRO A 297 14.48 5.87 22.16
CA PRO A 297 14.44 4.73 21.26
C PRO A 297 13.28 3.77 21.60
N ALA A 298 12.62 3.21 20.59
CA ALA A 298 11.48 2.34 20.81
C ALA A 298 11.84 1.09 21.63
N GLU A 299 13.04 0.54 21.44
CA GLU A 299 13.52 -0.61 22.22
C GLU A 299 13.73 -0.25 23.70
N SER A 300 14.36 0.90 23.97
CA SER A 300 14.48 1.46 25.32
C SER A 300 13.12 1.65 25.97
N TYR A 301 12.17 2.25 25.25
CA TYR A 301 10.79 2.44 25.72
C TYR A 301 10.16 1.11 26.13
N GLN A 302 10.23 0.09 25.27
CA GLN A 302 9.63 -1.22 25.55
C GLN A 302 10.26 -1.91 26.75
N ARG A 303 11.60 -1.80 26.89
CA ARG A 303 12.34 -2.36 28.02
C ARG A 303 12.01 -1.65 29.34
N ILE A 304 12.03 -0.31 29.36
CA ILE A 304 11.87 0.50 30.56
C ILE A 304 10.43 0.47 31.07
N PHE A 305 9.45 0.58 30.17
CA PHE A 305 8.03 0.63 30.55
C PHE A 305 7.34 -0.74 30.48
N SER A 306 8.04 -1.80 30.08
CA SER A 306 7.51 -3.16 29.95
C SER A 306 6.19 -3.22 29.15
N THR A 307 6.09 -2.40 28.10
CA THR A 307 4.88 -2.25 27.28
C THR A 307 5.21 -2.10 25.81
N ARG A 308 4.22 -2.25 24.92
CA ARG A 308 4.42 -2.09 23.48
C ARG A 308 4.60 -0.62 23.11
N ALA A 309 5.42 -0.37 22.10
CA ALA A 309 5.66 0.98 21.62
C ALA A 309 4.36 1.58 21.04
N PRO A 310 3.91 2.76 21.51
CA PRO A 310 2.67 3.38 21.09
C PRO A 310 2.84 4.02 19.71
N LEU A 311 2.36 3.34 18.65
CA LEU A 311 2.52 3.79 17.27
C LEU A 311 2.00 5.21 17.00
N LYS A 312 0.98 5.68 17.73
CA LYS A 312 0.45 7.05 17.62
C LYS A 312 1.47 8.13 18.03
N ARG A 313 2.47 7.76 18.85
CA ARG A 313 3.58 8.60 19.31
C ARG A 313 4.92 8.21 18.69
N MET A 314 4.92 7.29 17.74
CA MET A 314 6.14 6.92 17.01
C MET A 314 6.49 8.00 15.98
N LEU A 315 7.77 8.34 15.88
CA LEU A 315 8.26 9.23 14.85
C LEU A 315 8.09 8.57 13.46
N ARG A 316 7.56 9.31 12.50
CA ARG A 316 7.31 8.79 11.13
C ARG A 316 8.58 8.57 10.32
N ARG A 317 9.72 9.03 10.83
CA ARG A 317 11.05 8.96 10.23
C ARG A 317 12.02 8.45 11.28
N GLN A 318 12.74 7.39 10.93
CA GLN A 318 13.81 6.83 11.74
C GLN A 318 15.03 7.77 11.75
N ILE A 319 15.80 7.72 12.83
CA ILE A 319 17.11 8.37 12.93
C ILE A 319 18.15 7.26 12.91
N GLN A 320 19.04 7.25 11.92
CA GLN A 320 20.04 6.17 11.75
C GLN A 320 19.41 4.76 11.78
N ASN A 321 18.29 4.58 11.07
CA ASN A 321 17.48 3.35 11.03
C ASN A 321 16.87 2.91 12.38
N GLN A 322 16.93 3.75 13.41
CA GLN A 322 16.32 3.48 14.71
C GLN A 322 14.98 4.21 14.87
N GLU A 323 14.03 3.53 15.51
CA GLU A 323 12.68 4.01 15.81
C GLU A 323 12.66 4.76 17.15
N TYR A 324 11.84 5.81 17.24
CA TYR A 324 11.74 6.64 18.44
C TYR A 324 10.28 6.85 18.82
N ILE A 325 10.01 6.89 20.12
CA ILE A 325 8.71 7.16 20.72
C ILE A 325 8.78 8.48 21.47
N ALA A 326 7.85 9.39 21.16
CA ALA A 326 7.65 10.62 21.92
C ALA A 326 7.10 10.31 23.31
N LEU A 327 7.67 10.90 24.35
CA LEU A 327 7.26 10.67 25.74
C LEU A 327 6.09 11.59 26.13
N ASN A 328 5.16 11.04 26.92
CA ASN A 328 4.15 11.84 27.61
C ASN A 328 4.65 12.31 28.98
N HIS A 329 3.80 13.06 29.70
CA HIS A 329 4.13 13.59 31.02
C HIS A 329 4.46 12.47 32.03
N ASP A 330 3.57 11.49 32.20
CA ASP A 330 3.71 10.44 33.24
C ASP A 330 4.87 9.47 32.98
N GLU A 331 5.24 9.26 31.72
CA GLU A 331 6.40 8.46 31.33
C GLU A 331 7.70 9.18 31.67
N PHE A 332 7.77 10.47 31.37
CA PHE A 332 8.96 11.27 31.69
C PHE A 332 9.08 11.51 33.20
N ASP A 333 7.97 11.74 33.91
CA ASP A 333 7.95 11.84 35.36
C ASP A 333 8.51 10.58 36.03
N ARG A 334 8.10 9.39 35.57
CA ARG A 334 8.63 8.12 36.08
C ARG A 334 10.13 7.96 35.84
N ILE A 335 10.66 8.44 34.71
CA ILE A 335 12.10 8.43 34.46
C ILE A 335 12.80 9.37 35.45
N VAL A 336 12.30 10.59 35.63
CA VAL A 336 12.93 11.59 36.52
C VAL A 336 12.86 11.16 37.98
N SER A 337 11.71 10.68 38.43
CA SER A 337 11.41 10.45 39.85
C SER A 337 11.78 9.06 40.34
N SER A 338 11.74 8.03 39.48
CA SER A 338 11.93 6.63 39.90
C SER A 338 13.14 5.95 39.27
N ASN A 339 13.48 6.28 38.02
CA ASN A 339 14.56 5.60 37.28
C ASN A 339 15.51 6.62 36.59
N PRO A 340 16.18 7.50 37.37
CA PRO A 340 16.98 8.60 36.81
C PRO A 340 18.15 8.11 35.95
N GLU A 341 18.61 6.88 36.15
CA GLU A 341 19.61 6.22 35.29
C GLU A 341 19.13 6.01 33.85
N HIS A 342 17.84 6.14 33.55
CA HIS A 342 17.34 6.07 32.16
C HIS A 342 17.35 7.42 31.44
N MET A 343 17.72 8.51 32.12
CA MET A 343 17.75 9.84 31.53
C MET A 343 18.70 9.96 30.33
N GLN A 344 19.80 9.20 30.31
CA GLN A 344 20.73 9.16 29.16
C GLN A 344 20.11 8.59 27.86
N GLU A 345 18.97 7.92 27.96
CA GLU A 345 18.24 7.35 26.82
C GLU A 345 17.14 8.29 26.29
N VAL A 346 17.00 9.46 26.92
CA VAL A 346 16.04 10.50 26.55
C VAL A 346 16.72 11.53 25.64
N PHE A 347 16.11 11.81 24.50
CA PHE A 347 16.64 12.71 23.48
C PHE A 347 15.67 13.83 23.15
N PHE A 348 16.22 15.01 22.88
CA PHE A 348 15.49 16.12 22.28
C PHE A 348 15.54 15.98 20.76
N ILE A 349 14.39 15.87 20.11
CA ILE A 349 14.28 15.60 18.68
C ILE A 349 13.47 16.69 17.99
N ILE A 350 14.01 17.20 16.88
CA ILE A 350 13.35 18.20 16.03
C ILE A 350 13.32 17.72 14.57
N GLN A 351 12.33 18.19 13.82
CA GLN A 351 12.34 18.06 12.37
C GLN A 351 13.31 19.08 11.74
N GLN A 352 14.00 18.66 10.68
CA GLN A 352 14.79 19.55 9.82
C GLN A 352 14.40 19.30 8.36
N VAL A 353 14.18 20.39 7.61
CA VAL A 353 13.95 20.29 6.17
C VAL A 353 15.30 20.35 5.46
N LYS A 354 15.59 19.36 4.61
CA LYS A 354 16.79 19.35 3.76
C LYS A 354 16.41 19.12 2.30
N GLN A 355 17.13 19.78 1.40
CA GLN A 355 16.97 19.54 -0.02
C GLN A 355 17.66 18.23 -0.40
N LYS A 356 16.93 17.32 -1.04
CA LYS A 356 17.43 16.06 -1.57
C LYS A 356 16.93 15.89 -3.00
N ARG A 357 17.87 15.84 -3.96
CA ARG A 357 17.57 15.59 -5.38
C ARG A 357 16.48 16.52 -5.95
N GLY A 358 16.53 17.81 -5.61
CA GLY A 358 15.54 18.80 -6.04
C GLY A 358 14.24 18.83 -5.22
N TYR A 359 14.07 18.00 -4.19
CA TYR A 359 12.88 17.98 -3.33
C TYR A 359 13.20 18.28 -1.88
N TRP A 360 12.30 18.96 -1.19
CA TRP A 360 12.38 19.18 0.25
C TRP A 360 11.93 17.92 1.00
N ALA A 361 12.84 17.33 1.77
CA ALA A 361 12.60 16.17 2.61
C ALA A 361 12.72 16.54 4.09
N THR A 362 11.80 16.04 4.90
CA THR A 362 11.87 16.15 6.36
C THR A 362 12.72 15.02 6.92
N GLU A 363 13.76 15.38 7.67
CA GLU A 363 14.57 14.48 8.49
C GLU A 363 14.33 14.79 9.97
N MET A 364 14.65 13.84 10.83
CA MET A 364 14.64 14.04 12.28
C MET A 364 16.08 14.15 12.77
N LYS A 365 16.34 15.10 13.66
CA LYS A 365 17.65 15.38 14.20
C LYS A 365 17.57 15.41 15.72
N LYS A 366 18.51 14.71 16.36
CA LYS A 366 18.77 14.88 17.80
C LYS A 366 19.46 16.21 18.02
N ILE A 367 19.01 16.97 19.01
CA ILE A 367 19.67 18.20 19.44
C ILE A 367 20.44 17.88 20.72
N ASP A 368 21.71 18.25 20.71
CA ASP A 368 22.52 18.27 21.92
C ASP A 368 22.28 19.61 22.65
N LEU A 369 21.76 19.53 23.87
CA LEU A 369 21.49 20.68 24.72
C LEU A 369 22.52 20.79 25.87
N GLY A 370 23.53 19.91 25.88
CA GLY A 370 24.48 19.75 26.97
C GLY A 370 24.00 18.78 28.06
N PRO A 371 24.86 18.47 29.04
CA PRO A 371 24.53 17.57 30.14
C PRO A 371 23.47 18.19 31.05
N ILE A 372 22.44 17.39 31.36
CA ILE A 372 21.37 17.73 32.29
C ILE A 372 21.95 17.67 33.72
N ASP A 373 21.64 18.69 34.51
CA ASP A 373 22.03 18.80 35.92
C ASP A 373 20.93 18.25 36.83
N ASN A 374 19.72 18.79 36.70
CA ASN A 374 18.52 18.26 37.35
C ASN A 374 17.25 18.56 36.54
N VAL A 375 16.14 17.92 36.94
CA VAL A 375 14.81 18.16 36.37
C VAL A 375 13.83 18.39 37.52
N ILE A 376 13.04 19.46 37.43
CA ILE A 376 12.09 19.87 38.47
C ILE A 376 10.70 19.90 37.85
N ALA A 377 9.70 19.28 38.49
CA ALA A 377 8.31 19.43 38.06
C ALA A 377 7.87 20.90 38.20
N SER A 378 7.28 21.48 37.16
CA SER A 378 6.78 22.86 37.24
C SER A 378 5.58 22.91 38.20
N PRO A 379 5.57 23.79 39.22
CA PRO A 379 4.41 23.95 40.08
C PRO A 379 3.21 24.37 39.24
N SER A 380 2.05 23.75 39.49
CA SER A 380 0.81 24.05 38.77
C SER A 380 0.44 25.53 38.98
N ALA A 381 0.68 26.37 37.98
CA ALA A 381 0.09 27.70 37.97
C ALA A 381 -1.43 27.54 37.88
N GLN A 382 -2.16 28.11 38.83
CA GLN A 382 -3.61 28.01 39.01
C GLN A 382 -4.46 28.50 37.80
N GLU A 383 -3.84 28.90 36.68
CA GLU A 383 -4.52 29.40 35.48
C GLU A 383 -4.09 28.73 34.17
N SER A 384 -3.25 27.69 34.19
CA SER A 384 -2.96 26.93 32.96
C SER A 384 -2.89 25.42 33.21
N ASN A 385 -3.72 24.66 32.49
CA ASN A 385 -3.83 23.20 32.54
C ASN A 385 -2.56 22.42 32.10
N SER A 386 -1.41 23.06 31.91
CA SER A 386 -0.19 22.40 31.41
C SER A 386 0.74 21.97 32.54
N LYS A 387 0.61 20.71 32.99
CA LYS A 387 1.66 20.05 33.77
C LYS A 387 2.95 20.02 32.93
N GLY A 388 4.08 20.42 33.52
CA GLY A 388 5.36 20.59 32.82
C GLY A 388 6.57 20.33 33.69
N PHE A 389 7.76 20.49 33.12
CA PHE A 389 9.05 20.31 33.81
C PHE A 389 10.00 21.45 33.47
N ILE A 390 10.90 21.76 34.39
CA ILE A 390 12.05 22.65 34.17
C ILE A 390 13.29 21.77 34.14
N VAL A 391 14.00 21.77 33.02
CA VAL A 391 15.26 21.02 32.85
C VAL A 391 16.42 22.00 33.02
N HIS A 392 17.23 21.79 34.05
CA HIS A 392 18.45 22.55 34.26
C HIS A 392 19.63 21.82 33.61
N PHE A 393 20.55 22.59 33.04
CA PHE A 393 21.74 22.09 32.36
C PHE A 393 22.99 22.68 33.00
N LYS A 394 24.12 21.97 32.98
CA LYS A 394 25.35 22.44 33.65
C LYS A 394 25.93 23.72 33.07
N HIS A 395 25.76 23.94 31.77
CA HIS A 395 26.41 25.03 31.03
C HIS A 395 25.42 25.83 30.17
N ARG A 396 24.14 25.85 30.57
CA ARG A 396 23.05 26.42 29.78
C ARG A 396 21.90 26.86 30.68
N SER A 397 21.19 27.91 30.25
CA SER A 397 19.94 28.34 30.86
C SER A 397 18.88 27.23 30.89
N PRO A 398 18.08 27.13 31.98
CA PRO A 398 17.01 26.13 32.07
C PRO A 398 16.01 26.23 30.93
N ILE A 399 15.36 25.10 30.62
CA ILE A 399 14.32 25.02 29.59
C ILE A 399 13.03 24.50 30.21
N HIS A 400 11.91 25.05 29.74
CA HIS A 400 10.58 24.60 30.12
C HIS A 400 10.05 23.54 29.14
N LEU A 401 9.50 22.48 29.71
CA LEU A 401 8.81 21.42 29.00
C LEU A 401 7.32 21.51 29.28
N LYS A 402 6.51 21.52 28.23
CA LYS A 402 5.05 21.49 28.31
C LYS A 402 4.49 20.30 27.56
N SER A 403 3.25 19.93 27.87
CA SER A 403 2.52 18.88 27.19
C SER A 403 1.59 19.46 26.11
N THR A 404 1.42 18.73 25.01
CA THR A 404 0.45 19.07 23.98
C THR A 404 -0.12 17.81 23.33
N ASP A 405 -1.43 17.81 23.10
CA ASP A 405 -2.16 16.80 22.30
C ASP A 405 -2.40 17.25 20.85
N GLN A 406 -1.88 18.44 20.48
CA GLN A 406 -2.00 18.99 19.15
C GLN A 406 -1.37 18.08 18.09
N PHE A 407 -1.89 18.15 16.86
CA PHE A 407 -1.41 17.32 15.77
C PHE A 407 0.03 17.68 15.37
N ILE A 408 0.95 16.73 15.49
CA ILE A 408 2.33 16.86 14.99
C ILE A 408 2.49 16.03 13.72
N ARG A 409 2.79 16.70 12.61
CA ARG A 409 2.83 16.11 11.25
C ARG A 409 3.75 14.90 11.09
N TRP A 410 4.86 14.89 11.81
CA TRP A 410 5.92 13.89 11.76
C TRP A 410 5.84 12.86 12.89
N LEU A 411 4.74 12.88 13.66
CA LEU A 411 4.39 11.92 14.69
C LEU A 411 3.21 11.06 14.24
N GLY A 412 3.20 9.80 14.65
CA GLY A 412 2.10 8.87 14.46
C GLY A 412 2.19 8.03 13.19
N LEU A 413 2.21 6.71 13.39
CA LEU A 413 2.05 5.67 12.38
C LEU A 413 0.71 4.93 12.53
#